data_AF-A0ABD1PJD2-F1
#
_entry.id   AF-A0ABD1PJD2-F1
#
_cell.length_a   1.000
_cell.length_b   1.000
_cell.length_c   1.000
_cell.angle_alpha   90.00
_cell.angle_beta   90.00
_cell.angle_gamma   90.00
#
_symmetry.space_group_name_H-M   'P 1'
#
loop_
_entity.id
_entity.type
_entity.pdbx_description
1 polymer ?
#
loop_
_entity_poly.entity_id
_entity_poly.type
_entity_poly.pdbx_seq_one_letter_code
_entity_poly.pdbx_strand_id
1 'polypeptide(L)'
;MAIDQYKDIENGIEKGLDDLQKPLIQQAKCVDSEGDDVITSENNGSIWMVLISTLVAVCGSFEFGSCVGYSAPAQSAIRQDLNLTLAEYSMFGSIITIGAMIGAITSGKIADFIGRKGAMRISAVFCITGWLAVYFSKEAWSLDVGRFSTGYGIGIFSFVVPIFIAEIAPKNLRGGLATLNQLMIVCGASTAYLLGTVVTWRTLALTGLLPCAFLLVGLFFIPESPRWLAKMGLKKEFELALHRLRGRDADVSQESAEIQASIDALQYLPKARLFDLFNRKYKRSLIIGFGLMVFQQFGGINGIGFYASETFVAAGFSSGKLGTIAYAIIQVPITLLGAILMDKLGRRPLLMISSSGTFLGCFLAGSSFFLKSHGQGFLLEWVPVLAVSGVLVYIASFSIGMGAVPWVIMSEIFPIHMKGLAGSLVVLVNWLGAWAVSYTFNFLMSWSSTGTFMIYAGFCALTVLFVVKIVPETKGKTLEQIQASINS
;
A
#
# COMPACT_ATOMS: atom_id res chain seq x y z
N MET A 1 -43.62 13.26 50.19
CA MET A 1 -44.13 13.49 48.83
C MET A 1 -42.97 13.64 47.83
N ALA A 2 -41.97 12.76 47.89
CA ALA A 2 -40.72 12.89 47.11
C ALA A 2 -40.06 11.53 46.81
N ILE A 3 -40.83 10.43 46.78
CA ILE A 3 -40.30 9.08 46.53
C ILE A 3 -40.90 8.44 45.26
N ASP A 4 -42.07 8.90 44.78
CA ASP A 4 -42.69 8.33 43.58
C ASP A 4 -42.14 8.88 42.25
N GLN A 5 -41.53 10.07 42.22
CA GLN A 5 -41.00 10.66 40.98
C GLN A 5 -39.70 10.02 40.47
N TYR A 6 -38.98 9.27 41.31
CA TYR A 6 -37.71 8.64 40.89
C TYR A 6 -37.93 7.32 40.13
N LYS A 7 -39.03 6.60 40.43
CA LYS A 7 -39.38 5.32 39.79
C LYS A 7 -39.89 5.47 38.35
N ASP A 8 -40.55 6.59 38.04
CA ASP A 8 -41.06 6.85 36.69
C ASP A 8 -39.94 7.23 35.70
N ILE A 9 -38.83 7.78 36.19
CA ILE A 9 -37.66 8.14 35.35
C ILE A 9 -36.85 6.88 34.97
N GLU A 10 -36.67 5.93 35.90
CA GLU A 10 -36.00 4.65 35.60
C GLU A 10 -36.82 3.78 34.63
N ASN A 11 -38.14 3.68 34.82
CA ASN A 11 -39.03 2.95 33.91
C ASN A 11 -39.14 3.58 32.50
N GLY A 12 -38.97 4.90 32.40
CA GLY A 12 -38.92 5.61 31.12
C GLY A 12 -37.61 5.39 30.34
N ILE A 13 -36.49 5.20 31.05
CA ILE A 13 -35.17 4.93 30.47
C ILE A 13 -35.04 3.46 30.06
N GLU A 14 -35.56 2.50 30.84
CA GLU A 14 -35.58 1.08 30.45
C GLU A 14 -36.45 0.84 29.19
N LYS A 15 -37.61 1.49 29.07
CA LYS A 15 -38.41 1.42 27.82
C LYS A 15 -37.71 2.04 26.61
N GLY A 16 -36.87 3.06 26.81
CA GLY A 16 -36.09 3.68 25.74
C GLY A 16 -34.91 2.82 25.26
N LEU A 17 -34.36 1.95 26.11
CA LEU A 17 -33.28 1.04 25.74
C LEU A 17 -33.78 -0.24 25.05
N ASP A 18 -34.96 -0.74 25.37
CA ASP A 18 -35.56 -1.92 24.71
C ASP A 18 -36.00 -1.64 23.26
N ASP A 19 -36.36 -0.40 22.93
CA ASP A 19 -36.66 0.00 21.55
C ASP A 19 -35.41 0.18 20.66
N LEU A 20 -34.21 0.23 21.26
CA LEU A 20 -32.92 0.27 20.54
C LEU A 20 -32.31 -1.13 20.31
N GLN A 21 -32.91 -2.20 20.87
CA GLN A 21 -32.47 -3.59 20.69
C GLN A 21 -33.21 -4.36 19.58
N LYS A 22 -34.15 -3.73 18.85
CA LYS A 22 -34.80 -4.37 17.70
C LYS A 22 -33.86 -4.35 16.48
N PRO A 23 -33.61 -5.50 15.84
CA PRO A 23 -32.82 -5.55 14.61
C PRO A 23 -33.51 -4.72 13.52
N LEU A 24 -32.78 -3.80 12.89
CA LEU A 24 -33.16 -3.03 11.69
C LEU A 24 -33.24 -3.93 10.44
N ILE A 25 -33.96 -5.04 10.54
CA ILE A 25 -34.36 -5.87 9.41
C ILE A 25 -35.86 -6.08 9.54
N GLN A 26 -36.61 -5.10 9.03
CA GLN A 26 -38.01 -5.31 8.71
C GLN A 26 -38.02 -6.16 7.43
N GLN A 27 -38.17 -7.47 7.59
CA GLN A 27 -38.64 -8.32 6.50
C GLN A 27 -40.00 -7.77 6.07
N ALA A 28 -40.02 -7.11 4.91
CA ALA A 28 -41.27 -6.79 4.24
C ALA A 28 -42.00 -8.12 3.98
N LYS A 29 -43.20 -8.24 4.57
CA LYS A 29 -44.16 -9.28 4.21
C LYS A 29 -44.43 -9.16 2.72
N CYS A 30 -44.15 -10.22 1.97
CA CYS A 30 -44.74 -10.44 0.65
C CYS A 30 -46.26 -10.45 0.84
N VAL A 31 -46.93 -9.45 0.28
CA VAL A 31 -48.34 -9.51 -0.05
C VAL A 31 -48.38 -9.72 -1.55
N ASP A 32 -48.86 -10.89 -1.95
CA ASP A 32 -49.18 -11.20 -3.34
C ASP A 32 -50.26 -10.23 -3.83
N SER A 33 -49.92 -9.46 -4.86
CA SER A 33 -50.89 -8.84 -5.76
C SER A 33 -50.31 -8.85 -7.16
N GLU A 34 -50.91 -9.70 -8.00
CA GLU A 34 -50.72 -9.80 -9.44
C GLU A 34 -50.87 -8.43 -10.12
N GLY A 35 -50.02 -8.14 -11.11
CA GLY A 35 -50.27 -7.09 -12.10
C GLY A 35 -49.09 -6.16 -12.35
N ASP A 36 -48.52 -6.32 -13.55
CA ASP A 36 -47.61 -5.42 -14.29
C ASP A 36 -46.14 -5.39 -13.87
N ASP A 37 -45.36 -6.21 -14.60
CA ASP A 37 -43.92 -6.13 -14.80
C ASP A 37 -43.51 -4.74 -15.31
N VAL A 38 -43.40 -3.76 -14.41
CA VAL A 38 -42.50 -2.63 -14.62
C VAL A 38 -41.12 -3.09 -14.21
N ILE A 39 -40.40 -3.66 -15.18
CA ILE A 39 -38.95 -3.80 -15.12
C ILE A 39 -38.41 -2.37 -15.01
N THR A 40 -38.22 -1.89 -13.77
CA THR A 40 -37.34 -0.77 -13.50
C THR A 40 -35.95 -1.24 -13.88
N SER A 41 -35.56 -0.92 -15.11
CA SER A 41 -34.16 -0.93 -15.51
C SER A 41 -33.43 -0.04 -14.50
N GLU A 42 -32.77 -0.66 -13.51
CA GLU A 42 -31.74 0.02 -12.73
C GLU A 42 -30.79 0.63 -13.76
N ASN A 43 -30.89 1.96 -13.86
CA ASN A 43 -30.22 2.74 -14.87
C ASN A 43 -28.73 2.48 -14.66
N ASN A 44 -28.12 1.71 -15.57
CA ASN A 44 -26.69 1.43 -15.61
C ASN A 44 -25.96 2.75 -15.92
N GLY A 45 -25.93 3.63 -14.92
CA GLY A 45 -25.18 4.86 -14.93
C GLY A 45 -23.76 4.53 -15.35
N SER A 46 -23.25 5.24 -16.35
CA SER A 46 -22.03 4.93 -17.08
C SER A 46 -20.80 4.79 -16.15
N ILE A 47 -20.59 3.58 -15.60
CA ILE A 47 -19.41 3.16 -14.81
C ILE A 47 -18.11 3.37 -15.59
N TRP A 48 -18.21 3.47 -16.92
CA TRP A 48 -17.12 3.76 -17.84
C TRP A 48 -16.23 4.92 -17.38
N MET A 49 -16.81 6.02 -16.90
CA MET A 49 -16.00 7.17 -16.48
C MET A 49 -15.23 6.89 -15.18
N VAL A 50 -15.79 6.09 -14.27
CA VAL A 50 -15.10 5.62 -13.07
C VAL A 50 -13.93 4.72 -13.45
N LEU A 51 -14.12 3.82 -14.43
CA LEU A 51 -13.07 2.93 -14.92
C LEU A 51 -11.94 3.69 -15.61
N ILE A 52 -12.25 4.66 -16.48
CA ILE A 52 -11.23 5.53 -17.09
C ILE A 52 -10.49 6.32 -16.01
N SER A 53 -11.23 6.93 -15.07
CA SER A 53 -10.62 7.73 -13.99
C SER A 53 -9.70 6.88 -13.12
N THR A 54 -10.10 5.64 -12.84
CA THR A 54 -9.28 4.67 -12.11
C THR A 54 -8.06 4.28 -12.93
N LEU A 55 -8.22 3.95 -14.21
CA LEU A 55 -7.13 3.56 -15.12
C LEU A 55 -6.05 4.66 -15.19
N VAL A 56 -6.47 5.91 -15.35
CA VAL A 56 -5.56 7.06 -15.34
C VAL A 56 -4.85 7.18 -13.99
N ALA A 57 -5.59 7.11 -12.88
CA ALA A 57 -5.00 7.26 -11.54
C ALA A 57 -3.98 6.17 -11.22
N VAL A 58 -4.24 4.92 -11.60
CA VAL A 58 -3.33 3.79 -11.33
C VAL A 58 -2.07 3.80 -12.19
N CYS A 59 -1.95 4.68 -13.21
CA CYS A 59 -0.66 4.97 -13.83
C CYS A 59 0.35 5.52 -12.81
N GLY A 60 -0.09 6.28 -11.80
CA GLY A 60 0.76 6.71 -10.69
C GLY A 60 1.20 5.55 -9.79
N SER A 61 0.35 4.54 -9.61
CA SER A 61 0.67 3.30 -8.90
C SER A 61 1.66 2.44 -9.69
N PHE A 62 1.50 2.37 -11.01
CA PHE A 62 2.46 1.70 -11.89
C PHE A 62 3.84 2.36 -11.80
N GLU A 63 3.86 3.69 -11.85
CA GLU A 63 5.07 4.48 -11.70
C GLU A 63 5.77 4.25 -10.35
N PHE A 64 5.00 4.18 -9.25
CA PHE A 64 5.53 3.75 -7.95
C PHE A 64 6.25 2.41 -8.05
N GLY A 65 5.60 1.42 -8.69
CA GLY A 65 6.16 0.10 -8.91
C GLY A 65 7.46 0.14 -9.71
N SER A 66 7.46 0.86 -10.84
CA SER A 66 8.61 0.98 -11.73
C SER A 66 9.80 1.64 -11.02
N CYS A 67 9.54 2.67 -10.20
CA CYS A 67 10.54 3.26 -9.33
C CYS A 67 11.16 2.22 -8.40
N VAL A 68 10.35 1.43 -7.68
CA VAL A 68 10.85 0.38 -6.76
C VAL A 68 11.66 -0.70 -7.49
N GLY A 69 11.17 -1.20 -8.62
CA GLY A 69 11.81 -2.29 -9.37
C GLY A 69 13.07 -1.89 -10.14
N TYR A 70 13.29 -0.59 -10.40
CA TYR A 70 14.41 -0.08 -11.20
C TYR A 70 15.80 -0.43 -10.64
N SER A 71 15.98 -0.38 -9.32
CA SER A 71 17.30 -0.50 -8.68
C SER A 71 17.94 -1.87 -8.90
N ALA A 72 17.16 -2.95 -8.96
CA ALA A 72 17.73 -4.30 -8.97
C ALA A 72 18.49 -4.64 -10.27
N PRO A 73 17.90 -4.48 -11.47
CA PRO A 73 18.61 -4.77 -12.71
C PRO A 73 19.70 -3.72 -13.03
N ALA A 74 19.58 -2.51 -12.49
CA ALA A 74 20.48 -1.40 -12.80
C ALA A 74 21.81 -1.40 -12.00
N GLN A 75 21.88 -2.12 -10.88
CA GLN A 75 22.99 -2.02 -9.92
C GLN A 75 24.38 -2.25 -10.52
N SER A 76 24.60 -3.42 -11.14
CA SER A 76 25.89 -3.76 -11.73
C SER A 76 26.30 -2.74 -12.80
N ALA A 77 25.35 -2.37 -13.67
CA ALA A 77 25.61 -1.50 -14.80
C ALA A 77 25.92 -0.06 -14.38
N ILE A 78 25.19 0.50 -13.40
CA ILE A 78 25.45 1.84 -12.87
C ILE A 78 26.81 1.90 -12.18
N ARG A 79 27.13 0.90 -11.35
CA ARG A 79 28.41 0.87 -10.62
C ARG A 79 29.61 0.78 -11.55
N GLN A 80 29.50 0.03 -12.64
CA GLN A 80 30.55 -0.10 -13.66
C GLN A 80 30.66 1.15 -14.54
N ASP A 81 29.54 1.73 -14.99
CA ASP A 81 29.52 2.92 -15.88
C ASP A 81 30.06 4.17 -15.17
N LEU A 82 29.72 4.36 -13.90
CA LEU A 82 30.05 5.57 -13.14
C LEU A 82 31.14 5.35 -12.08
N ASN A 83 31.74 4.15 -12.02
CA ASN A 83 32.75 3.76 -11.02
C ASN A 83 32.31 3.99 -9.56
N LEU A 84 31.04 3.71 -9.24
CA LEU A 84 30.49 3.95 -7.90
C LEU A 84 30.93 2.89 -6.88
N THR A 85 31.30 3.39 -5.71
CA THR A 85 31.50 2.58 -4.50
C THR A 85 30.20 1.89 -4.07
N LEU A 86 30.32 0.86 -3.22
CA LEU A 86 29.15 0.18 -2.67
C LEU A 86 28.30 1.13 -1.83
N ALA A 87 28.94 2.06 -1.10
CA ALA A 87 28.26 3.04 -0.26
C ALA A 87 27.45 4.03 -1.08
N GLU A 88 28.02 4.58 -2.16
CA GLU A 88 27.32 5.49 -3.08
C GLU A 88 26.11 4.80 -3.73
N TYR A 89 26.26 3.57 -4.19
CA TYR A 89 25.11 2.85 -4.76
C TYR A 89 24.03 2.52 -3.72
N SER A 90 24.43 2.21 -2.49
CA SER A 90 23.49 1.95 -1.39
C SER A 90 22.74 3.21 -0.96
N MET A 91 23.40 4.38 -1.04
CA MET A 91 22.75 5.67 -0.90
C MET A 91 21.71 5.88 -2.01
N PHE A 92 22.08 5.69 -3.28
CA PHE A 92 21.17 5.76 -4.42
C PHE A 92 19.96 4.84 -4.25
N GLY A 93 20.18 3.57 -3.91
CA GLY A 93 19.09 2.59 -3.73
C GLY A 93 18.13 2.96 -2.60
N SER A 94 18.64 3.56 -1.52
CA SER A 94 17.86 3.86 -0.32
C SER A 94 17.27 5.27 -0.28
N ILE A 95 17.85 6.27 -0.94
CA ILE A 95 17.38 7.66 -0.86
C ILE A 95 15.97 7.86 -1.42
N ILE A 96 15.53 6.95 -2.31
CA ILE A 96 14.14 6.89 -2.80
C ILE A 96 13.12 6.79 -1.65
N THR A 97 13.44 6.06 -0.57
CA THR A 97 12.52 5.86 0.55
C THR A 97 12.47 7.10 1.44
N ILE A 98 13.57 7.88 1.53
CA ILE A 98 13.56 9.19 2.19
C ILE A 98 12.70 10.17 1.38
N GLY A 99 12.86 10.21 0.06
CA GLY A 99 12.00 10.99 -0.82
C GLY A 99 10.53 10.63 -0.59
N ALA A 100 10.22 9.34 -0.61
CA ALA A 100 8.86 8.84 -0.40
C ALA A 100 8.29 9.18 0.99
N MET A 101 9.11 9.16 2.03
CA MET A 101 8.74 9.59 3.37
C MET A 101 8.27 11.05 3.40
N ILE A 102 9.07 11.97 2.83
CA ILE A 102 8.76 13.40 2.79
C ILE A 102 7.54 13.64 1.89
N GLY A 103 7.47 12.95 0.75
CA GLY A 103 6.32 12.97 -0.16
C GLY A 103 5.03 12.54 0.55
N ALA A 104 5.06 11.44 1.29
CA ALA A 104 3.91 10.93 2.02
C ALA A 104 3.43 11.89 3.12
N ILE A 105 4.34 12.50 3.89
CA ILE A 105 3.99 13.46 4.95
C ILE A 105 3.36 14.74 4.37
N THR A 106 3.86 15.20 3.23
CA THR A 106 3.36 16.43 2.57
C THR A 106 2.12 16.19 1.72
N SER A 107 1.88 14.95 1.27
CA SER A 107 0.80 14.56 0.36
C SER A 107 -0.59 15.01 0.81
N GLY A 108 -0.93 14.86 2.10
CA GLY A 108 -2.24 15.22 2.63
C GLY A 108 -2.53 16.72 2.52
N LYS A 109 -1.55 17.56 2.87
CA LYS A 109 -1.68 19.02 2.76
C LYS A 109 -1.78 19.46 1.31
N ILE A 110 -0.97 18.86 0.43
CA ILE A 110 -1.02 19.12 -1.01
C ILE A 110 -2.40 18.73 -1.56
N ALA A 111 -2.84 17.50 -1.35
CA ALA A 111 -4.12 17.00 -1.87
C ALA A 111 -5.36 17.71 -1.34
N ASP A 112 -5.29 18.27 -0.13
CA ASP A 112 -6.35 19.11 0.42
C ASP A 112 -6.35 20.53 -0.17
N PHE A 113 -5.18 21.10 -0.48
CA PHE A 113 -5.07 22.47 -1.01
C PHE A 113 -5.31 22.55 -2.52
N ILE A 114 -4.67 21.69 -3.32
CA ILE A 114 -4.76 21.74 -4.80
C ILE A 114 -5.69 20.68 -5.41
N GLY A 115 -6.32 19.85 -4.59
CA GLY A 115 -7.13 18.72 -5.04
C GLY A 115 -6.32 17.46 -5.34
N ARG A 116 -7.03 16.36 -5.59
CA ARG A 116 -6.40 15.04 -5.79
C ARG A 116 -5.76 14.99 -7.17
N LYS A 117 -6.42 15.55 -8.19
CA LYS A 117 -5.89 15.68 -9.55
C LYS A 117 -4.67 16.58 -9.59
N GLY A 118 -4.72 17.71 -8.86
CA GLY A 118 -3.57 18.60 -8.72
C GLY A 118 -2.37 17.91 -8.07
N ALA A 119 -2.59 17.17 -6.99
CA ALA A 119 -1.52 16.43 -6.31
C ALA A 119 -0.88 15.37 -7.22
N MET A 120 -1.68 14.61 -7.98
CA MET A 120 -1.15 13.65 -8.97
C MET A 120 -0.30 14.33 -10.06
N ARG A 121 -0.64 15.54 -10.50
CA ARG A 121 0.19 16.30 -11.47
C ARG A 121 1.54 16.68 -10.87
N ILE A 122 1.56 17.19 -9.65
CA ILE A 122 2.81 17.56 -8.96
C ILE A 122 3.70 16.32 -8.83
N SER A 123 3.14 15.19 -8.38
CA SER A 123 3.88 13.93 -8.29
C SER A 123 4.50 13.51 -9.62
N ALA A 124 3.73 13.57 -10.71
CA ALA A 124 4.20 13.19 -12.04
C ALA A 124 5.36 14.09 -12.50
N VAL A 125 5.30 15.39 -12.21
CA VAL A 125 6.40 16.33 -12.52
C VAL A 125 7.67 15.97 -11.73
N PHE A 126 7.57 15.64 -10.44
CA PHE A 126 8.71 15.18 -9.65
C PHE A 126 9.30 13.85 -10.14
N CYS A 127 8.44 12.91 -10.56
CA CYS A 127 8.89 11.66 -11.17
C CYS A 127 9.59 11.90 -12.52
N ILE A 128 9.01 12.70 -13.42
CA ILE A 128 9.61 13.04 -14.72
C ILE A 128 10.98 13.71 -14.55
N THR A 129 11.05 14.73 -13.70
CA THR A 129 12.32 15.42 -13.41
C THR A 129 13.34 14.49 -12.78
N GLY A 130 12.90 13.59 -11.89
CA GLY A 130 13.75 12.56 -11.30
C GLY A 130 14.31 11.57 -12.30
N TRP A 131 13.49 11.03 -13.21
CA TRP A 131 13.93 10.12 -14.26
C TRP A 131 14.85 10.79 -15.27
N LEU A 132 14.59 12.05 -15.65
CA LEU A 132 15.48 12.80 -16.51
C LEU A 132 16.83 13.06 -15.83
N ALA A 133 16.82 13.39 -14.53
CA ALA A 133 18.06 13.55 -13.76
C ALA A 133 18.86 12.24 -13.68
N VAL A 134 18.20 11.09 -13.49
CA VAL A 134 18.86 9.76 -13.55
C VAL A 134 19.38 9.48 -14.97
N TYR A 135 18.63 9.82 -16.02
CA TYR A 135 19.07 9.59 -17.39
C TYR A 135 20.33 10.39 -17.75
N PHE A 136 20.42 11.65 -17.32
CA PHE A 136 21.54 12.53 -17.61
C PHE A 136 22.69 12.44 -16.59
N SER A 137 22.55 11.66 -15.52
CA SER A 137 23.53 11.61 -14.45
C SER A 137 24.88 11.05 -14.91
N LYS A 138 25.95 11.76 -14.55
CA LYS A 138 27.35 11.34 -14.76
C LYS A 138 28.12 11.12 -13.44
N GLU A 139 27.51 11.47 -12.32
CA GLU A 139 28.11 11.45 -10.98
C GLU A 139 27.10 10.94 -9.95
N ALA A 140 27.59 10.45 -8.80
CA ALA A 140 26.77 9.89 -7.72
C ALA A 140 25.70 10.87 -7.20
N TRP A 141 26.08 12.12 -6.94
CA TRP A 141 25.16 13.11 -6.37
C TRP A 141 23.97 13.40 -7.31
N SER A 142 24.20 13.42 -8.63
CA SER A 142 23.16 13.67 -9.62
C SER A 142 22.17 12.50 -9.69
N LEU A 143 22.66 11.27 -9.51
CA LEU A 143 21.81 10.09 -9.37
C LEU A 143 20.95 10.19 -8.11
N ASP A 144 21.55 10.54 -6.97
CA ASP A 144 20.86 10.65 -5.69
C ASP A 144 19.75 11.72 -5.73
N VAL A 145 20.02 12.87 -6.34
CA VAL A 145 19.00 13.93 -6.52
C VAL A 145 17.84 13.44 -7.39
N GLY A 146 18.13 12.79 -8.52
CA GLY A 146 17.08 12.23 -9.37
C GLY A 146 16.25 11.18 -8.63
N ARG A 147 16.93 10.34 -7.83
CA ARG A 147 16.30 9.27 -7.09
C ARG A 147 15.45 9.77 -5.92
N PHE A 148 15.93 10.78 -5.20
CA PHE A 148 15.15 11.50 -4.20
C PHE A 148 13.89 12.13 -4.81
N SER A 149 14.00 12.75 -5.99
CA SER A 149 12.86 13.34 -6.70
C SER A 149 11.81 12.30 -7.10
N THR A 150 12.23 11.17 -7.68
CA THR A 150 11.30 10.05 -7.95
C THR A 150 10.65 9.54 -6.66
N GLY A 151 11.43 9.42 -5.57
CA GLY A 151 10.95 9.08 -4.24
C GLY A 151 9.84 10.00 -3.77
N TYR A 152 10.05 11.32 -3.86
CA TYR A 152 9.07 12.31 -3.46
C TYR A 152 7.75 12.17 -4.23
N GLY A 153 7.83 11.99 -5.55
CA GLY A 153 6.66 11.77 -6.41
C GLY A 153 5.87 10.52 -6.01
N ILE A 154 6.55 9.38 -5.83
CA ILE A 154 5.89 8.13 -5.44
C ILE A 154 5.33 8.17 -4.01
N GLY A 155 5.96 8.93 -3.11
CA GLY A 155 5.45 9.17 -1.78
C GLY A 155 4.07 9.84 -1.81
N ILE A 156 3.89 10.85 -2.67
CA ILE A 156 2.58 11.47 -2.88
C ILE A 156 1.61 10.50 -3.57
N PHE A 157 2.04 9.74 -4.59
CA PHE A 157 1.17 8.77 -5.27
C PHE A 157 0.60 7.72 -4.32
N SER A 158 1.42 7.23 -3.37
CA SER A 158 1.03 6.21 -2.40
C SER A 158 -0.18 6.60 -1.54
N PHE A 159 -0.39 7.89 -1.33
CA PHE A 159 -1.53 8.43 -0.58
C PHE A 159 -2.68 8.86 -1.50
N VAL A 160 -2.36 9.64 -2.54
CA VAL A 160 -3.36 10.32 -3.37
C VAL A 160 -4.13 9.35 -4.27
N VAL A 161 -3.47 8.36 -4.86
CA VAL A 161 -4.12 7.44 -5.81
C VAL A 161 -5.18 6.57 -5.12
N PRO A 162 -4.90 5.88 -4.00
CA PRO A 162 -5.91 5.09 -3.31
C PRO A 162 -7.11 5.93 -2.84
N ILE A 163 -6.85 7.16 -2.36
CA ILE A 163 -7.90 8.06 -1.89
C ILE A 163 -8.77 8.52 -3.06
N PHE A 164 -8.16 8.96 -4.16
CA PHE A 164 -8.90 9.37 -5.34
C PHE A 164 -9.82 8.25 -5.83
N ILE A 165 -9.31 7.02 -5.96
CA ILE A 165 -10.09 5.84 -6.33
C ILE A 165 -11.25 5.61 -5.35
N ALA A 166 -10.99 5.68 -4.04
CA ALA A 166 -12.02 5.47 -3.02
C ALA A 166 -13.13 6.54 -3.05
N GLU A 167 -12.78 7.78 -3.41
CA GLU A 167 -13.70 8.93 -3.48
C GLU A 167 -14.57 8.90 -4.75
N ILE A 168 -14.09 8.36 -5.87
CA ILE A 168 -14.88 8.25 -7.13
C ILE A 168 -15.65 6.93 -7.24
N ALA A 169 -15.17 5.86 -6.60
CA ALA A 169 -15.73 4.53 -6.73
C ALA A 169 -17.11 4.41 -6.08
N PRO A 170 -18.08 3.75 -6.75
CA PRO A 170 -19.36 3.42 -6.14
C PRO A 170 -19.17 2.41 -5.00
N LYS A 171 -20.11 2.38 -4.05
CA LYS A 171 -20.00 1.60 -2.79
C LYS A 171 -19.71 0.11 -3.04
N ASN A 172 -20.30 -0.48 -4.08
CA ASN A 172 -20.16 -1.90 -4.46
C ASN A 172 -18.82 -2.26 -5.13
N LEU A 173 -18.17 -1.34 -5.86
CA LEU A 173 -16.92 -1.61 -6.59
C LEU A 173 -15.67 -1.09 -5.89
N ARG A 174 -15.82 -0.30 -4.82
CA ARG A 174 -14.71 0.36 -4.12
C ARG A 174 -13.59 -0.59 -3.70
N GLY A 175 -13.92 -1.79 -3.20
CA GLY A 175 -12.93 -2.79 -2.80
C GLY A 175 -12.08 -3.28 -3.99
N GLY A 176 -12.73 -3.67 -5.09
CA GLY A 176 -12.04 -4.15 -6.29
C GLY A 176 -11.21 -3.06 -7.00
N LEU A 177 -11.68 -1.81 -7.01
CA LEU A 177 -10.88 -0.71 -7.56
C LEU A 177 -9.69 -0.35 -6.66
N ALA A 178 -9.82 -0.51 -5.34
CA ALA A 178 -8.70 -0.32 -4.42
C ALA A 178 -7.63 -1.41 -4.57
N THR A 179 -8.00 -2.67 -4.84
CA THR A 179 -7.02 -3.74 -5.10
C THR A 179 -6.25 -3.53 -6.41
N LEU A 180 -6.85 -2.87 -7.40
CA LEU A 180 -6.18 -2.51 -8.65
C LEU A 180 -4.97 -1.60 -8.42
N ASN A 181 -5.03 -0.68 -7.44
CA ASN A 181 -3.86 0.14 -7.07
C ASN A 181 -2.66 -0.72 -6.66
N GLN A 182 -2.87 -1.71 -5.78
CA GLN A 182 -1.80 -2.60 -5.33
C GLN A 182 -1.29 -3.49 -6.46
N LEU A 183 -2.19 -4.00 -7.31
CA LEU A 183 -1.84 -4.81 -8.47
C LEU A 183 -0.95 -4.01 -9.43
N MET A 184 -1.29 -2.75 -9.70
CA MET A 184 -0.52 -1.91 -10.61
C MET A 184 0.87 -1.56 -10.08
N ILE A 185 1.05 -1.41 -8.76
CA ILE A 185 2.39 -1.29 -8.16
C ILE A 185 3.24 -2.53 -8.47
N VAL A 186 2.68 -3.72 -8.29
CA VAL A 186 3.40 -4.97 -8.54
C VAL A 186 3.67 -5.17 -10.03
N CYS A 187 2.73 -4.82 -10.90
CA CYS A 187 2.93 -4.82 -12.36
C CYS A 187 4.03 -3.84 -12.78
N GLY A 188 4.09 -2.65 -12.19
CA GLY A 188 5.13 -1.65 -12.45
C GLY A 188 6.53 -2.16 -12.07
N ALA A 189 6.66 -2.76 -10.89
CA ALA A 189 7.92 -3.36 -10.43
C ALA A 189 8.34 -4.54 -11.30
N SER A 190 7.40 -5.42 -11.63
CA SER A 190 7.62 -6.58 -12.49
C SER A 190 8.05 -6.15 -13.90
N THR A 191 7.42 -5.11 -14.45
CA THR A 191 7.81 -4.55 -15.76
C THR A 191 9.22 -3.98 -15.71
N ALA A 192 9.61 -3.28 -14.65
CA ALA A 192 10.97 -2.77 -14.48
C ALA A 192 12.01 -3.90 -14.40
N TYR A 193 11.71 -5.01 -13.69
CA TYR A 193 12.59 -6.19 -13.68
C TYR A 193 12.74 -6.81 -15.07
N LEU A 194 11.63 -7.02 -15.79
CA LEU A 194 11.66 -7.63 -17.12
C LEU A 194 12.39 -6.74 -18.13
N LEU A 195 12.03 -5.46 -18.22
CA LEU A 195 12.68 -4.51 -19.13
C LEU A 195 14.16 -4.32 -18.77
N GLY A 196 14.51 -4.27 -17.49
CA GLY A 196 15.88 -4.15 -17.05
C GLY A 196 16.80 -5.32 -17.45
N THR A 197 16.24 -6.46 -17.85
CA THR A 197 17.05 -7.56 -18.40
C THR A 197 17.45 -7.38 -19.87
N VAL A 198 16.70 -6.54 -20.61
CA VAL A 198 16.83 -6.37 -22.06
C VAL A 198 17.36 -4.99 -22.46
N VAL A 199 17.12 -3.93 -21.66
CA VAL A 199 17.57 -2.58 -21.96
C VAL A 199 18.68 -2.10 -21.01
N THR A 200 19.40 -1.06 -21.42
CA THR A 200 20.38 -0.37 -20.55
C THR A 200 19.69 0.35 -19.40
N TRP A 201 20.42 0.64 -18.31
CA TRP A 201 19.86 1.34 -17.16
C TRP A 201 19.36 2.76 -17.48
N ARG A 202 19.99 3.44 -18.46
CA ARG A 202 19.55 4.76 -18.93
C ARG A 202 18.27 4.66 -19.74
N THR A 203 18.18 3.71 -20.67
CA THR A 203 16.94 3.47 -21.42
C THR A 203 15.82 3.02 -20.50
N LEU A 204 16.12 2.21 -19.48
CA LEU A 204 15.16 1.81 -18.46
C LEU A 204 14.59 3.03 -17.71
N ALA A 205 15.42 4.03 -17.39
CA ALA A 205 14.95 5.27 -16.76
C ALA A 205 13.94 6.02 -17.64
N LEU A 206 14.13 6.03 -18.97
CA LEU A 206 13.18 6.63 -19.91
C LEU A 206 11.82 5.91 -19.92
N THR A 207 11.78 4.60 -19.65
CA THR A 207 10.51 3.87 -19.58
C THR A 207 9.63 4.33 -18.42
N GLY A 208 10.21 4.85 -17.34
CA GLY A 208 9.48 5.49 -16.23
C GLY A 208 8.81 6.82 -16.61
N LEU A 209 9.22 7.46 -17.71
CA LEU A 209 8.53 8.65 -18.21
C LEU A 209 7.17 8.33 -18.84
N LEU A 210 7.00 7.12 -19.38
CA LEU A 210 5.76 6.70 -20.05
C LEU A 210 4.54 6.75 -19.13
N PRO A 211 4.50 6.06 -17.97
CA PRO A 211 3.33 6.11 -17.08
C PRO A 211 3.05 7.53 -16.58
N CYS A 212 4.08 8.35 -16.36
CA CYS A 212 3.90 9.75 -15.98
C CYS A 212 3.27 10.60 -17.10
N ALA A 213 3.69 10.39 -18.36
CA ALA A 213 3.12 11.08 -19.51
C ALA A 213 1.65 10.68 -19.73
N PHE A 214 1.35 9.38 -19.68
CA PHE A 214 -0.02 8.88 -19.75
C PHE A 214 -0.90 9.44 -18.63
N LEU A 215 -0.38 9.47 -17.40
CA LEU A 215 -1.06 10.08 -16.27
C LEU A 215 -1.34 11.57 -16.56
N LEU A 216 -0.33 12.38 -16.89
CA LEU A 216 -0.52 13.82 -17.13
C LEU A 216 -1.55 14.12 -18.21
N VAL A 217 -1.51 13.40 -19.33
CA VAL A 217 -2.49 13.53 -20.42
C VAL A 217 -3.87 13.06 -19.94
N GLY A 218 -3.96 11.91 -19.30
CA GLY A 218 -5.20 11.35 -18.77
C GLY A 218 -5.87 12.26 -17.75
N LEU A 219 -5.10 12.95 -16.91
CA LEU A 219 -5.60 13.89 -15.90
C LEU A 219 -6.36 15.07 -16.53
N PHE A 220 -6.24 15.37 -17.82
CA PHE A 220 -7.09 16.40 -18.46
C PHE A 220 -8.52 15.92 -18.69
N PHE A 221 -8.72 14.62 -18.94
CA PHE A 221 -10.01 14.06 -19.31
C PHE A 221 -10.86 13.63 -18.11
N ILE A 222 -10.24 13.40 -16.94
CA ILE A 222 -10.96 12.90 -15.76
C ILE A 222 -11.45 14.04 -14.84
N PRO A 223 -12.61 13.86 -14.16
CA PRO A 223 -13.09 14.82 -13.18
C PRO A 223 -12.22 14.80 -11.91
N GLU A 224 -12.31 15.88 -11.14
CA GLU A 224 -11.75 15.94 -9.79
C GLU A 224 -12.65 15.19 -8.81
N SER A 225 -12.12 14.85 -7.62
CA SER A 225 -12.89 14.18 -6.57
C SER A 225 -14.13 14.98 -6.15
N PRO A 226 -15.35 14.40 -6.22
CA PRO A 226 -16.56 15.05 -5.77
C PRO A 226 -16.49 15.45 -4.29
N ARG A 227 -15.88 14.61 -3.44
CA ARG A 227 -15.75 14.90 -2.00
C ARG A 227 -14.83 16.09 -1.73
N TRP A 228 -13.77 16.25 -2.52
CA TRP A 228 -12.91 17.42 -2.40
C TRP A 228 -13.62 18.70 -2.87
N LEU A 229 -14.34 18.63 -3.99
CA LEU A 229 -15.13 19.77 -4.51
C LEU A 229 -16.20 20.22 -3.52
N ALA A 230 -16.90 19.28 -2.89
CA ALA A 230 -17.85 19.56 -1.82
C ALA A 230 -17.16 20.20 -0.60
N LYS A 231 -15.98 19.71 -0.19
CA LYS A 231 -15.19 20.28 0.92
C LYS A 231 -14.74 21.72 0.63
N MET A 232 -14.45 22.05 -0.63
CA MET A 232 -14.08 23.40 -1.06
C MET A 232 -15.28 24.34 -1.26
N GLY A 233 -16.52 23.84 -1.15
CA GLY A 233 -17.73 24.63 -1.37
C GLY A 233 -18.05 24.91 -2.84
N LEU A 234 -17.40 24.22 -3.78
CA LEU A 234 -17.57 24.40 -5.23
C LEU A 234 -18.79 23.61 -5.74
N LYS A 235 -20.00 24.03 -5.33
CA LYS A 235 -21.26 23.28 -5.58
C LYS A 235 -21.49 22.91 -7.05
N LYS A 236 -21.30 23.85 -7.98
CA LYS A 236 -21.50 23.62 -9.43
C LYS A 236 -20.56 22.56 -9.99
N GLU A 237 -19.28 22.62 -9.61
CA GLU A 237 -18.28 21.66 -10.07
C GLU A 237 -18.48 20.29 -9.43
N PHE A 238 -18.89 20.28 -8.17
CA PHE A 238 -19.24 19.06 -7.44
C PHE A 238 -20.36 18.27 -8.12
N GLU A 239 -21.49 18.91 -8.43
CA GLU A 239 -22.61 18.27 -9.15
C GLU A 239 -22.17 17.78 -10.54
N LEU A 240 -21.42 18.59 -11.28
CA LEU A 240 -20.92 18.24 -12.61
C LEU A 240 -19.97 17.03 -12.56
N ALA A 241 -19.07 16.97 -11.58
CA ALA A 241 -18.17 15.84 -11.38
C ALA A 241 -18.94 14.56 -11.04
N LEU A 242 -19.97 14.65 -10.19
CA LEU A 242 -20.78 13.51 -9.79
C LEU A 242 -21.61 12.95 -10.96
N HIS A 243 -22.25 13.83 -11.75
CA HIS A 243 -22.92 13.43 -12.99
C HIS A 243 -21.96 12.87 -14.04
N ARG A 244 -20.74 13.38 -14.16
CA ARG A 244 -19.74 12.76 -15.06
C ARG A 244 -19.35 11.35 -14.63
N LEU A 245 -19.27 11.09 -13.32
CA LEU A 245 -18.90 9.78 -12.79
C LEU A 245 -20.05 8.76 -12.79
N ARG A 246 -21.28 9.21 -12.55
CA ARG A 246 -22.47 8.34 -12.46
C ARG A 246 -23.27 8.27 -13.77
N GLY A 247 -23.05 9.20 -14.69
CA GLY A 247 -23.85 9.34 -15.91
C GLY A 247 -24.73 10.58 -15.84
N ARG A 248 -24.99 11.18 -17.01
CA ARG A 248 -25.65 12.48 -17.13
C ARG A 248 -27.08 12.47 -16.57
N ASP A 249 -27.75 11.32 -16.69
CA ASP A 249 -29.16 11.13 -16.30
C ASP A 249 -29.31 10.30 -15.01
N ALA A 250 -28.22 10.03 -14.29
CA ALA A 250 -28.28 9.33 -13.01
C ALA A 250 -28.77 10.26 -11.90
N ASP A 251 -29.66 9.77 -11.03
CA ASP A 251 -30.03 10.50 -9.82
C ASP A 251 -28.87 10.46 -8.82
N VAL A 252 -28.24 11.60 -8.62
CA VAL A 252 -27.12 11.78 -7.70
C VAL A 252 -27.52 12.52 -6.41
N SER A 253 -28.81 12.84 -6.24
CA SER A 253 -29.32 13.68 -5.16
C SER A 253 -29.04 13.07 -3.78
N GLN A 254 -29.25 11.76 -3.65
CA GLN A 254 -28.98 11.03 -2.41
C GLN A 254 -27.48 10.97 -2.09
N GLU A 255 -26.64 10.61 -3.05
CA GLU A 255 -25.18 10.55 -2.86
C GLU A 255 -24.60 11.94 -2.54
N SER A 256 -25.13 12.98 -3.18
CA SER A 256 -24.78 14.37 -2.91
C SER A 256 -25.08 14.78 -1.47
N ALA A 257 -26.30 14.50 -1.00
CA ALA A 257 -26.71 14.79 0.37
C ALA A 257 -25.89 14.01 1.41
N GLU A 258 -25.60 12.73 1.16
CA GLU A 258 -24.75 11.90 2.04
C GLU A 258 -23.32 12.47 2.16
N ILE A 259 -22.73 12.92 1.05
CA ILE A 259 -21.40 13.52 1.03
C ILE A 259 -21.38 14.82 1.82
N GLN A 260 -22.38 15.69 1.61
CA GLN A 260 -22.46 16.97 2.31
C GLN A 260 -22.64 16.77 3.81
N ALA A 261 -23.57 15.91 4.23
CA ALA A 261 -23.79 15.57 5.64
C ALA A 261 -22.52 14.99 6.30
N SER A 262 -21.75 14.17 5.58
CA SER A 262 -20.48 13.62 6.07
C SER A 262 -19.43 14.71 6.29
N ILE A 263 -19.36 15.70 5.40
CA ILE A 263 -18.41 16.82 5.53
C ILE A 263 -18.81 17.72 6.70
N ASP A 264 -20.09 18.00 6.86
CA ASP A 264 -20.61 18.82 7.96
C ASP A 264 -20.34 18.12 9.30
N ALA A 265 -20.58 16.81 9.39
CA ALA A 265 -20.26 16.00 10.57
C ALA A 265 -18.76 16.05 10.95
N LEU A 266 -17.85 16.10 9.97
CA LEU A 266 -16.41 16.22 10.22
C LEU A 266 -16.02 17.56 10.86
N GLN A 267 -16.80 18.64 10.66
CA GLN A 267 -16.54 19.94 11.28
C GLN A 267 -16.80 19.92 12.79
N TYR A 268 -17.72 19.06 13.25
CA TYR A 268 -18.08 18.91 14.66
C TYR A 268 -17.18 17.94 15.43
N LEU A 269 -16.28 17.22 14.74
CA LEU A 269 -15.34 16.32 15.42
C LEU A 269 -14.21 17.12 16.09
N PRO A 270 -13.85 16.78 17.34
CA PRO A 270 -12.73 17.42 18.02
C PRO A 270 -11.43 17.17 17.25
N LYS A 271 -10.64 18.23 17.04
CA LYS A 271 -9.31 18.12 16.43
C LYS A 271 -8.39 17.34 17.37
N ALA A 272 -8.06 16.13 16.98
CA ALA A 272 -7.08 15.29 17.68
C ALA A 272 -5.71 15.99 17.74
N ARG A 273 -5.05 15.91 18.90
CA ARG A 273 -3.65 16.34 19.07
C ARG A 273 -2.73 15.12 19.02
N LEU A 274 -1.48 15.33 18.59
CA LEU A 274 -0.52 14.23 18.46
C LEU A 274 -0.22 13.54 19.82
N PHE A 275 -0.26 14.29 20.91
CA PHE A 275 -0.11 13.74 22.27
C PHE A 275 -1.28 12.83 22.68
N ASP A 276 -2.48 13.04 22.13
CA ASP A 276 -3.65 12.23 22.47
C ASP A 276 -3.48 10.77 22.03
N LEU A 277 -2.60 10.49 21.05
CA LEU A 277 -2.27 9.13 20.60
C LEU A 277 -1.57 8.32 21.67
N PHE A 278 -0.74 8.95 22.50
CA PHE A 278 0.05 8.26 23.51
C PHE A 278 -0.75 7.94 24.78
N ASN A 279 -2.05 8.27 24.79
CA ASN A 279 -2.96 7.88 25.85
C ASN A 279 -3.11 6.36 25.94
N ARG A 280 -3.30 5.86 27.17
CA ARG A 280 -3.43 4.43 27.49
C ARG A 280 -4.51 3.73 26.64
N LYS A 281 -5.56 4.45 26.25
CA LYS A 281 -6.67 3.98 25.40
C LYS A 281 -6.22 3.55 24.00
N TYR A 282 -5.23 4.19 23.40
CA TYR A 282 -4.79 3.91 22.01
C TYR A 282 -3.45 3.18 21.94
N LYS A 283 -2.80 2.97 23.09
CA LYS A 283 -1.47 2.34 23.18
C LYS A 283 -1.40 0.99 22.48
N ARG A 284 -2.42 0.13 22.62
CA ARG A 284 -2.42 -1.20 21.98
C ARG A 284 -2.62 -1.11 20.46
N SER A 285 -3.50 -0.25 19.95
CA SER A 285 -3.63 0.03 18.51
C SER A 285 -2.34 0.60 17.92
N LEU A 286 -1.64 1.48 18.64
CA LEU A 286 -0.33 1.98 18.24
C LEU A 286 0.71 0.87 18.18
N ILE A 287 0.80 0.02 19.20
CA ILE A 287 1.74 -1.12 19.22
C ILE A 287 1.49 -2.03 18.01
N ILE A 288 0.23 -2.33 17.68
CA ILE A 288 -0.13 -3.14 16.51
C ILE A 288 0.31 -2.44 15.21
N GLY A 289 -0.08 -1.17 15.02
CA GLY A 289 0.23 -0.42 13.81
C GLY A 289 1.74 -0.23 13.58
N PHE A 290 2.47 0.21 14.60
CA PHE A 290 3.92 0.35 14.53
C PHE A 290 4.63 -0.99 14.38
N GLY A 291 4.26 -1.97 15.21
CA GLY A 291 4.88 -3.29 15.20
C GLY A 291 4.77 -3.93 13.82
N LEU A 292 3.58 -3.91 13.19
CA LEU A 292 3.39 -4.44 11.85
C LEU A 292 4.27 -3.74 10.80
N MET A 293 4.42 -2.40 10.85
CA MET A 293 5.27 -1.69 9.89
C MET A 293 6.76 -1.95 10.11
N VAL A 294 7.22 -2.01 11.36
CA VAL A 294 8.60 -2.37 11.70
C VAL A 294 8.89 -3.79 11.20
N PHE A 295 8.05 -4.76 11.57
CA PHE A 295 8.25 -6.15 11.18
C PHE A 295 8.15 -6.37 9.66
N GLN A 296 7.26 -5.66 8.96
CA GLN A 296 7.20 -5.70 7.49
C GLN A 296 8.52 -5.25 6.85
N GLN A 297 9.12 -4.16 7.35
CA GLN A 297 10.33 -3.58 6.76
C GLN A 297 11.59 -4.35 7.14
N PHE A 298 11.80 -4.59 8.44
CA PHE A 298 12.94 -5.34 8.97
C PHE A 298 12.91 -6.83 8.60
N GLY A 299 11.80 -7.33 8.07
CA GLY A 299 11.73 -8.60 7.36
C GLY A 299 12.53 -8.64 6.05
N GLY A 300 13.06 -7.50 5.58
CA GLY A 300 14.04 -7.45 4.49
C GLY A 300 13.49 -7.11 3.10
N ILE A 301 12.20 -6.80 2.95
CA ILE A 301 11.54 -6.74 1.63
C ILE A 301 12.19 -5.75 0.66
N ASN A 302 12.51 -4.54 1.12
CA ASN A 302 13.11 -3.53 0.25
C ASN A 302 14.56 -3.85 -0.10
N GLY A 303 15.32 -4.46 0.82
CA GLY A 303 16.68 -4.93 0.52
C GLY A 303 16.67 -6.07 -0.51
N ILE A 304 15.84 -7.10 -0.27
CA ILE A 304 15.71 -8.24 -1.17
C ILE A 304 15.17 -7.80 -2.54
N GLY A 305 14.22 -6.87 -2.58
CA GLY A 305 13.66 -6.32 -3.81
C GLY A 305 14.66 -5.46 -4.58
N PHE A 306 15.20 -4.40 -3.96
CA PHE A 306 16.07 -3.43 -4.63
C PHE A 306 17.39 -4.01 -5.12
N TYR A 307 17.85 -5.11 -4.52
CA TYR A 307 19.14 -5.74 -4.83
C TYR A 307 18.98 -7.21 -5.22
N ALA A 308 17.81 -7.60 -5.73
CA ALA A 308 17.48 -8.97 -6.11
C ALA A 308 18.48 -9.56 -7.11
N SER A 309 18.83 -8.80 -8.15
CA SER A 309 19.76 -9.25 -9.21
C SER A 309 21.12 -9.67 -8.66
N GLU A 310 21.74 -8.80 -7.85
CA GLU A 310 23.04 -9.07 -7.24
C GLU A 310 22.97 -10.18 -6.19
N THR A 311 21.83 -10.33 -5.50
CA THR A 311 21.62 -11.46 -4.58
C THR A 311 21.69 -12.80 -5.33
N PHE A 312 21.10 -12.90 -6.52
CA PHE A 312 21.16 -14.12 -7.33
C PHE A 312 22.55 -14.38 -7.92
N VAL A 313 23.27 -13.34 -8.33
CA VAL A 313 24.68 -13.46 -8.74
C VAL A 313 25.53 -13.93 -7.56
N ALA A 314 25.35 -13.34 -6.38
CA ALA A 314 26.03 -13.74 -5.15
C ALA A 314 25.72 -15.20 -4.77
N ALA A 315 24.55 -15.74 -5.11
CA ALA A 315 24.22 -17.14 -4.90
C ALA A 315 24.96 -18.12 -5.84
N GLY A 316 25.55 -17.63 -6.94
CA GLY A 316 26.33 -18.42 -7.88
C GLY A 316 25.73 -18.53 -9.30
N PHE A 317 24.66 -17.80 -9.62
CA PHE A 317 24.20 -17.71 -11.01
C PHE A 317 25.13 -16.85 -11.85
N SER A 318 25.26 -17.20 -13.13
CA SER A 318 26.03 -16.42 -14.11
C SER A 318 25.47 -15.02 -14.36
N SER A 319 24.16 -14.83 -14.17
CA SER A 319 23.52 -13.51 -14.22
C SER A 319 22.30 -13.46 -13.30
N GLY A 320 22.00 -12.29 -12.76
CA GLY A 320 20.78 -12.07 -11.97
C GLY A 320 19.48 -12.07 -12.77
N LYS A 321 19.57 -12.07 -14.11
CA LYS A 321 18.43 -11.92 -15.04
C LYS A 321 17.36 -12.98 -14.80
N LEU A 322 17.74 -14.26 -14.79
CA LEU A 322 16.81 -15.38 -14.62
C LEU A 322 16.03 -15.28 -13.30
N GLY A 323 16.73 -14.98 -12.21
CA GLY A 323 16.09 -14.83 -10.90
C GLY A 323 15.14 -13.63 -10.85
N THR A 324 15.52 -12.48 -11.43
CA THR A 324 14.62 -11.31 -11.49
C THR A 324 13.41 -11.51 -12.40
N ILE A 325 13.54 -12.29 -13.48
CA ILE A 325 12.41 -12.67 -14.34
C ILE A 325 11.44 -13.59 -13.57
N ALA A 326 11.96 -14.61 -12.88
CA ALA A 326 11.15 -15.49 -12.06
C ALA A 326 10.43 -14.73 -10.93
N TYR A 327 11.14 -13.78 -10.30
CA TYR A 327 10.57 -12.89 -9.29
C TYR A 327 9.38 -12.10 -9.86
N ALA A 328 9.56 -11.46 -11.02
CA ALA A 328 8.52 -10.66 -11.67
C ALA A 328 7.29 -11.49 -12.05
N ILE A 329 7.49 -12.69 -12.61
CA ILE A 329 6.39 -13.55 -13.07
C ILE A 329 5.57 -14.08 -11.88
N ILE A 330 6.22 -14.44 -10.78
CA ILE A 330 5.53 -15.00 -9.60
C ILE A 330 4.79 -13.91 -8.81
N GLN A 331 5.35 -12.71 -8.70
CA GLN A 331 4.82 -11.69 -7.80
C GLN A 331 3.40 -11.24 -8.19
N VAL A 332 3.11 -11.05 -9.48
CA VAL A 332 1.81 -10.57 -9.99
C VAL A 332 0.64 -11.52 -9.65
N PRO A 333 0.62 -12.80 -10.09
CA PRO A 333 -0.49 -13.70 -9.83
C PRO A 333 -0.67 -13.99 -8.34
N ILE A 334 0.43 -14.05 -7.58
CA ILE A 334 0.37 -14.29 -6.14
C ILE A 334 -0.20 -13.09 -5.38
N THR A 335 0.09 -11.85 -5.81
CA THR A 335 -0.54 -10.65 -5.24
C THR A 335 -2.04 -10.65 -5.48
N LEU A 336 -2.48 -11.03 -6.70
CA LEU A 336 -3.90 -11.16 -7.03
C LEU A 336 -4.58 -12.22 -6.16
N LEU A 337 -3.93 -13.38 -5.99
CA LEU A 337 -4.40 -14.44 -5.10
C LEU A 337 -4.50 -13.95 -3.65
N GLY A 338 -3.49 -13.21 -3.16
CA GLY A 338 -3.48 -12.61 -1.82
C GLY A 338 -4.66 -11.68 -1.59
N ALA A 339 -4.99 -10.84 -2.57
CA ALA A 339 -6.17 -9.96 -2.51
C ALA A 339 -7.47 -10.75 -2.36
N ILE A 340 -7.65 -11.81 -3.16
CA ILE A 340 -8.84 -12.69 -3.08
C ILE A 340 -8.91 -13.44 -1.74
N LEU A 341 -7.76 -13.93 -1.27
CA LEU A 341 -7.66 -14.68 -0.01
C LEU A 341 -7.91 -13.80 1.22
N MET A 342 -7.55 -12.52 1.18
CA MET A 342 -7.77 -11.57 2.28
C MET A 342 -9.25 -11.40 2.62
N ASP A 343 -10.10 -11.39 1.61
CA ASP A 343 -11.56 -11.31 1.81
C ASP A 343 -12.14 -12.64 2.28
N LYS A 344 -11.56 -13.79 1.90
CA LYS A 344 -12.03 -15.13 2.27
C LYS A 344 -11.54 -15.60 3.65
N LEU A 345 -10.24 -15.54 3.91
CA LEU A 345 -9.61 -16.09 5.12
C LEU A 345 -9.58 -15.11 6.31
N GLY A 346 -9.67 -13.81 6.06
CA GLY A 346 -9.46 -12.79 7.08
C GLY A 346 -8.01 -12.32 7.18
N ARG A 347 -7.75 -11.34 8.04
CA ARG A 347 -6.49 -10.60 8.03
C ARG A 347 -5.42 -11.32 8.87
N ARG A 348 -5.77 -11.84 10.04
CA ARG A 348 -4.80 -12.46 10.97
C ARG A 348 -4.28 -13.81 10.46
N PRO A 349 -5.10 -14.78 10.00
CA PRO A 349 -4.61 -16.02 9.42
C PRO A 349 -3.72 -15.78 8.20
N LEU A 350 -4.08 -14.83 7.34
CA LEU A 350 -3.31 -14.52 6.14
C LEU A 350 -1.93 -13.92 6.50
N LEU A 351 -1.86 -13.05 7.51
CA LEU A 351 -0.58 -12.57 8.05
C LEU A 351 0.27 -13.69 8.64
N MET A 352 -0.32 -14.66 9.34
CA MET A 352 0.41 -15.80 9.89
C MET A 352 1.00 -16.69 8.79
N ILE A 353 0.20 -17.04 7.77
CA ILE A 353 0.65 -17.83 6.62
C ILE A 353 1.78 -17.09 5.89
N SER A 354 1.56 -15.80 5.60
CA SER A 354 2.52 -14.96 4.89
C SER A 354 3.83 -14.80 5.66
N SER A 355 3.77 -14.48 6.97
CA SER A 355 4.97 -14.32 7.80
C SER A 355 5.74 -15.64 7.98
N SER A 356 5.04 -16.77 8.13
CA SER A 356 5.67 -18.09 8.21
C SER A 356 6.38 -18.47 6.91
N GLY A 357 5.77 -18.16 5.77
CA GLY A 357 6.39 -18.37 4.46
C GLY A 357 7.59 -17.44 4.21
N THR A 358 7.54 -16.18 4.66
CA THR A 358 8.71 -15.28 4.60
C THR A 358 9.86 -15.76 5.50
N PHE A 359 9.55 -16.31 6.67
CA PHE A 359 10.55 -16.95 7.53
C PHE A 359 11.21 -18.13 6.80
N LEU A 360 10.40 -19.03 6.24
CA LEU A 360 10.90 -20.18 5.49
C LEU A 360 11.78 -19.75 4.30
N GLY A 361 11.34 -18.76 3.53
CA GLY A 361 12.09 -18.25 2.39
C GLY A 361 13.45 -17.67 2.78
N CYS A 362 13.50 -16.83 3.81
CA CYS A 362 14.76 -16.28 4.35
C CYS A 362 15.65 -17.38 4.94
N PHE A 363 15.08 -18.34 5.67
CA PHE A 363 15.82 -19.45 6.25
C PHE A 363 16.44 -20.35 5.17
N LEU A 364 15.71 -20.65 4.11
CA LEU A 364 16.21 -21.40 2.95
C LEU A 364 17.33 -20.65 2.23
N ALA A 365 17.14 -19.36 1.96
CA ALA A 365 18.17 -18.53 1.33
C ALA A 365 19.43 -18.43 2.20
N GLY A 366 19.29 -18.19 3.50
CA GLY A 366 20.42 -18.17 4.43
C GLY A 366 21.13 -19.52 4.55
N SER A 367 20.38 -20.63 4.55
CA SER A 367 20.95 -21.98 4.56
C SER A 367 21.72 -22.28 3.28
N SER A 368 21.24 -21.79 2.13
CA SER A 368 21.98 -21.88 0.87
C SER A 368 23.33 -21.16 0.94
N PHE A 369 23.37 -19.91 1.43
CA PHE A 369 24.62 -19.18 1.59
C PHE A 369 25.55 -19.84 2.63
N PHE A 370 25.01 -20.47 3.67
CA PHE A 370 25.79 -21.25 4.64
C PHE A 370 26.46 -22.47 3.98
N LEU A 371 25.70 -23.21 3.17
CA LEU A 371 26.22 -24.33 2.38
C LEU A 371 27.25 -23.87 1.34
N LYS A 372 27.10 -22.66 0.79
CA LYS A 372 28.11 -22.09 -0.11
C LYS A 372 29.46 -21.89 0.56
N SER A 373 29.48 -21.46 1.83
CA SER A 373 30.74 -21.15 2.52
C SER A 373 31.37 -22.35 3.24
N HIS A 374 30.59 -23.37 3.61
CA HIS A 374 31.07 -24.53 4.40
C HIS A 374 30.84 -25.89 3.72
N GLY A 375 30.08 -25.96 2.64
CA GLY A 375 29.76 -27.20 1.94
C GLY A 375 30.93 -27.72 1.11
N GLN A 376 31.01 -29.05 0.97
CA GLN A 376 31.96 -29.74 0.09
C GLN A 376 31.20 -30.66 -0.88
N GLY A 377 31.71 -30.81 -2.11
CA GLY A 377 31.19 -31.74 -3.11
C GLY A 377 29.83 -31.37 -3.70
N PHE A 378 28.98 -32.36 -3.94
CA PHE A 378 27.68 -32.26 -4.66
C PHE A 378 26.69 -31.25 -4.07
N LEU A 379 26.79 -30.92 -2.77
CA LEU A 379 25.90 -29.95 -2.12
C LEU A 379 26.06 -28.51 -2.66
N LEU A 380 27.22 -28.19 -3.24
CA LEU A 380 27.49 -26.87 -3.84
C LEU A 380 26.69 -26.64 -5.13
N GLU A 381 26.35 -27.68 -5.88
CA GLU A 381 25.57 -27.57 -7.13
C GLU A 381 24.12 -27.11 -6.86
N TRP A 382 23.58 -27.43 -5.68
CA TRP A 382 22.22 -27.07 -5.27
C TRP A 382 22.09 -25.67 -4.66
N VAL A 383 23.22 -25.04 -4.30
CA VAL A 383 23.24 -23.72 -3.65
C VAL A 383 22.46 -22.66 -4.45
N PRO A 384 22.70 -22.44 -5.75
CA PRO A 384 21.98 -21.41 -6.50
C PRO A 384 20.46 -21.68 -6.50
N VAL A 385 20.06 -22.94 -6.73
CA VAL A 385 18.66 -23.37 -6.76
C VAL A 385 17.97 -23.14 -5.41
N LEU A 386 18.66 -23.44 -4.30
CA LEU A 386 18.14 -23.20 -2.94
C LEU A 386 18.02 -21.71 -2.61
N ALA A 387 18.98 -20.88 -3.04
CA ALA A 387 18.91 -19.44 -2.82
C ALA A 387 17.76 -18.81 -3.61
N VAL A 388 17.62 -19.16 -4.89
CA VAL A 388 16.51 -18.67 -5.72
C VAL A 388 15.19 -19.16 -5.19
N SER A 389 15.04 -20.45 -4.88
CA SER A 389 13.79 -20.96 -4.33
C SER A 389 13.44 -20.30 -2.99
N GLY A 390 14.41 -20.05 -2.12
CA GLY A 390 14.22 -19.29 -0.88
C GLY A 390 13.70 -17.88 -1.11
N VAL A 391 14.33 -17.11 -2.03
CA VAL A 391 13.89 -15.75 -2.37
C VAL A 391 12.52 -15.76 -3.06
N LEU A 392 12.23 -16.74 -3.92
CA LEU A 392 10.93 -16.87 -4.60
C LEU A 392 9.81 -17.24 -3.61
N VAL A 393 10.08 -18.15 -2.67
CA VAL A 393 9.16 -18.49 -1.57
C VAL A 393 8.93 -17.26 -0.69
N TYR A 394 10.00 -16.51 -0.39
CA TYR A 394 9.90 -15.26 0.38
C TYR A 394 8.95 -14.26 -0.30
N ILE A 395 9.18 -13.93 -1.57
CA ILE A 395 8.36 -12.91 -2.25
C ILE A 395 6.94 -13.39 -2.49
N ALA A 396 6.74 -14.66 -2.84
CA ALA A 396 5.40 -15.24 -2.97
C ALA A 396 4.65 -15.11 -1.64
N SER A 397 5.28 -15.52 -0.55
CA SER A 397 4.70 -15.44 0.78
C SER A 397 4.41 -14.00 1.19
N PHE A 398 5.35 -13.06 0.97
CA PHE A 398 5.16 -11.65 1.26
C PHE A 398 3.98 -11.05 0.49
N SER A 399 3.87 -11.39 -0.81
CA SER A 399 2.83 -10.88 -1.72
C SER A 399 1.44 -11.40 -1.36
N ILE A 400 1.33 -12.58 -0.74
CA ILE A 400 0.06 -13.13 -0.26
C ILE A 400 -0.56 -12.28 0.85
N GLY A 401 0.23 -11.69 1.75
CA GLY A 401 -0.31 -11.07 2.97
C GLY A 401 0.49 -9.89 3.51
N MET A 402 1.76 -10.10 3.87
CA MET A 402 2.59 -9.10 4.54
C MET A 402 2.73 -7.79 3.75
N GLY A 403 2.56 -7.80 2.42
CA GLY A 403 2.51 -6.58 1.62
C GLY A 403 1.30 -5.69 1.90
N ALA A 404 0.08 -6.21 1.74
CA ALA A 404 -1.14 -5.40 1.78
C ALA A 404 -1.84 -5.38 3.14
N VAL A 405 -1.84 -6.51 3.86
CA VAL A 405 -2.65 -6.67 5.08
C VAL A 405 -2.26 -5.70 6.21
N PRO A 406 -0.96 -5.40 6.47
CA PRO A 406 -0.60 -4.40 7.48
C PRO A 406 -1.23 -3.02 7.26
N TRP A 407 -1.36 -2.60 6.00
CA TRP A 407 -2.00 -1.33 5.63
C TRP A 407 -3.51 -1.35 5.89
N VAL A 408 -4.16 -2.47 5.59
CA VAL A 408 -5.59 -2.68 5.85
C VAL A 408 -5.86 -2.66 7.35
N ILE A 409 -5.11 -3.44 8.15
CA ILE A 409 -5.25 -3.47 9.61
C ILE A 409 -5.02 -2.08 10.21
N MET A 410 -3.99 -1.35 9.77
CA MET A 410 -3.75 0.02 10.21
C MET A 410 -5.00 0.90 10.00
N SER A 411 -5.69 0.72 8.87
CA SER A 411 -6.90 1.48 8.58
C SER A 411 -8.12 1.03 9.41
N GLU A 412 -8.15 -0.20 9.92
CA GLU A 412 -9.29 -0.78 10.64
C GLU A 412 -9.18 -0.64 12.18
N ILE A 413 -7.96 -0.51 12.73
CA ILE A 413 -7.74 -0.47 14.20
C ILE A 413 -7.82 0.93 14.82
N PHE A 414 -7.60 1.98 14.03
CA PHE A 414 -7.58 3.36 14.53
C PHE A 414 -8.97 4.02 14.45
N PRO A 415 -9.42 4.69 15.53
CA PRO A 415 -10.67 5.44 15.47
C PRO A 415 -10.60 6.60 14.48
N ILE A 416 -11.74 6.93 13.87
CA ILE A 416 -11.86 7.88 12.75
C ILE A 416 -11.18 9.23 13.06
N HIS A 417 -11.38 9.79 14.26
CA HIS A 417 -10.82 11.09 14.64
C HIS A 417 -9.29 11.09 14.86
N MET A 418 -8.69 9.94 15.19
CA MET A 418 -7.24 9.79 15.38
C MET A 418 -6.51 9.19 14.16
N LYS A 419 -7.26 8.56 13.25
CA LYS A 419 -6.74 7.75 12.15
C LYS A 419 -5.76 8.50 11.24
N GLY A 420 -6.00 9.79 10.98
CA GLY A 420 -5.10 10.62 10.19
C GLY A 420 -3.71 10.81 10.83
N LEU A 421 -3.68 11.18 12.11
CA LEU A 421 -2.41 11.36 12.85
C LEU A 421 -1.69 10.02 13.08
N ALA A 422 -2.43 9.00 13.48
CA ALA A 422 -1.88 7.66 13.72
C ALA A 422 -1.30 7.06 12.45
N GLY A 423 -2.05 7.14 11.35
CA GLY A 423 -1.61 6.68 10.04
C GLY A 423 -0.34 7.39 9.58
N SER A 424 -0.26 8.72 9.73
CA SER A 424 0.93 9.49 9.35
C SER A 424 2.19 9.06 10.11
N LEU A 425 2.05 8.79 11.41
CA LEU A 425 3.17 8.36 12.25
C LEU A 425 3.60 6.91 11.95
N VAL A 426 2.63 6.03 11.66
CA VAL A 426 2.89 4.65 11.24
C VAL A 426 3.57 4.61 9.86
N VAL A 427 3.14 5.46 8.93
CA VAL A 427 3.77 5.66 7.62
C VAL A 427 5.22 6.14 7.77
N LEU A 428 5.48 7.09 8.67
CA LEU A 428 6.84 7.57 8.94
C LEU A 428 7.75 6.41 9.40
N VAL A 429 7.29 5.59 10.34
CA VAL A 429 8.05 4.43 10.82
C VAL A 429 8.27 3.39 9.72
N ASN A 430 7.28 3.17 8.85
CA ASN A 430 7.43 2.31 7.68
C ASN A 430 8.56 2.80 6.77
N TRP A 431 8.56 4.08 6.38
CA TRP A 431 9.58 4.60 5.46
C TRP A 431 10.97 4.72 6.09
N LEU A 432 11.06 5.00 7.39
CA LEU A 432 12.34 4.96 8.13
C LEU A 432 12.91 3.55 8.17
N GLY A 433 12.07 2.54 8.44
CA GLY A 433 12.49 1.14 8.38
C GLY A 433 12.91 0.72 6.97
N ALA A 434 12.15 1.14 5.95
CA ALA A 434 12.48 0.91 4.55
C ALA A 434 13.85 1.49 4.18
N TRP A 435 14.14 2.72 4.60
CA TRP A 435 15.44 3.35 4.41
C TRP A 435 16.56 2.59 5.09
N ALA A 436 16.40 2.29 6.38
CA ALA A 436 17.43 1.59 7.17
C ALA A 436 17.79 0.24 6.55
N VAL A 437 16.79 -0.56 6.17
CA VAL A 437 17.00 -1.87 5.54
C VAL A 437 17.63 -1.73 4.16
N SER A 438 17.15 -0.80 3.33
CA SER A 438 17.68 -0.59 1.98
C SER A 438 19.11 -0.07 1.97
N TYR A 439 19.47 0.80 2.91
CA TYR A 439 20.83 1.33 3.03
C TYR A 439 21.79 0.27 3.56
N THR A 440 21.40 -0.48 4.59
CA THR A 440 22.28 -1.47 5.26
C THR A 440 22.41 -2.79 4.49
N PHE A 441 21.48 -3.14 3.61
CA PHE A 441 21.44 -4.45 2.95
C PHE A 441 22.75 -4.83 2.25
N ASN A 442 23.30 -3.95 1.41
CA ASN A 442 24.55 -4.22 0.69
C ASN A 442 25.73 -4.43 1.64
N PHE A 443 25.80 -3.64 2.72
CA PHE A 443 26.84 -3.79 3.73
C PHE A 443 26.70 -5.11 4.49
N LEU A 444 25.48 -5.49 4.88
CA LEU A 444 25.19 -6.78 5.50
C LEU A 444 25.56 -7.94 4.58
N MET A 445 25.19 -7.87 3.30
CA MET A 445 25.53 -8.89 2.30
C MET A 445 27.04 -9.01 2.10
N SER A 446 27.79 -7.90 2.17
CA SER A 446 29.25 -7.89 2.10
C SER A 446 29.92 -8.44 3.36
N TRP A 447 29.30 -8.27 4.53
CA TRP A 447 29.75 -8.83 5.80
C TRP A 447 29.50 -10.34 5.86
N SER A 448 28.26 -10.76 5.63
CA SER A 448 27.86 -12.16 5.57
C SER A 448 26.52 -12.32 4.88
N SER A 449 26.49 -12.94 3.70
CA SER A 449 25.23 -13.25 3.02
C SER A 449 24.36 -14.21 3.86
N THR A 450 24.99 -15.21 4.50
CA THR A 450 24.33 -16.10 5.46
C THR A 450 23.76 -15.33 6.64
N GLY A 451 24.58 -14.50 7.29
CA GLY A 451 24.17 -13.70 8.44
C GLY A 451 23.01 -12.76 8.12
N THR A 452 23.03 -12.14 6.93
CA THR A 452 21.99 -11.23 6.45
C THR A 452 20.63 -11.92 6.39
N PHE A 453 20.54 -13.04 5.68
CA PHE A 453 19.27 -13.77 5.53
C PHE A 453 18.82 -14.41 6.85
N MET A 454 19.74 -14.81 7.73
CA MET A 454 19.40 -15.33 9.06
C MET A 454 18.87 -14.24 10.00
N ILE A 455 19.40 -13.01 9.93
CA ILE A 455 18.85 -11.85 10.66
C ILE A 455 17.41 -11.59 10.19
N TYR A 456 17.17 -11.55 8.88
CA TYR A 456 15.82 -11.35 8.34
C TYR A 456 14.88 -12.51 8.66
N ALA A 457 15.37 -13.76 8.67
CA ALA A 457 14.60 -14.91 9.17
C ALA A 457 14.22 -14.71 10.65
N GLY A 458 15.15 -14.26 11.50
CA GLY A 458 14.87 -13.91 12.89
C GLY A 458 13.74 -12.89 13.03
N PHE A 459 13.79 -11.78 12.27
CA PHE A 459 12.69 -10.80 12.24
C PHE A 459 11.38 -11.39 11.73
N CYS A 460 11.41 -12.26 10.70
CA CYS A 460 10.21 -12.93 10.21
C CYS A 460 9.61 -13.89 11.28
N ALA A 461 10.44 -14.61 12.03
CA ALA A 461 9.98 -15.45 13.14
C ALA A 461 9.35 -14.62 14.27
N LEU A 462 9.99 -13.49 14.63
CA LEU A 462 9.41 -12.52 15.58
C LEU A 462 8.09 -11.94 15.07
N THR A 463 7.95 -11.75 13.75
CA THR A 463 6.71 -11.31 13.12
C THR A 463 5.60 -12.34 13.34
N VAL A 464 5.87 -13.63 13.13
CA VAL A 464 4.90 -14.70 13.39
C VAL A 464 4.44 -14.66 14.86
N LEU A 465 5.38 -14.57 15.80
CA LEU A 465 5.06 -14.48 17.23
C LEU A 465 4.24 -13.23 17.57
N PHE A 466 4.59 -12.09 16.99
CA PHE A 466 3.87 -10.83 17.17
C PHE A 466 2.43 -10.92 16.65
N VAL A 467 2.23 -11.45 15.43
CA VAL A 467 0.90 -11.63 14.84
C VAL A 467 0.04 -12.59 15.66
N VAL A 468 0.63 -13.70 16.13
CA VAL A 468 -0.09 -14.69 16.95
C VAL A 468 -0.50 -14.09 18.29
N LYS A 469 0.36 -13.29 18.94
CA LYS A 469 0.11 -12.82 20.32
C LYS A 469 -0.65 -11.49 20.41
N ILE A 470 -0.45 -10.57 19.46
CA ILE A 470 -0.84 -9.16 19.63
C ILE A 470 -1.86 -8.71 18.58
N VAL A 471 -1.85 -9.27 17.37
CA VAL A 471 -2.69 -8.77 16.26
C VAL A 471 -4.10 -9.41 16.33
N PRO A 472 -5.18 -8.61 16.44
CA PRO A 472 -6.54 -9.12 16.44
C PRO A 472 -7.02 -9.47 15.02
N GLU A 473 -8.02 -10.34 14.92
CA GLU A 473 -8.78 -10.48 13.67
C GLU A 473 -9.77 -9.32 13.53
N THR A 474 -9.75 -8.65 12.38
CA THR A 474 -10.56 -7.47 12.06
C THR A 474 -11.67 -7.76 11.06
N LYS A 475 -11.61 -8.89 10.33
CA LYS A 475 -12.61 -9.24 9.32
C LYS A 475 -14.01 -9.31 9.93
N GLY A 476 -14.96 -8.57 9.32
CA GLY A 476 -16.38 -8.60 9.67
C GLY A 476 -16.72 -8.00 11.03
N LYS A 477 -15.80 -7.27 11.66
CA LYS A 477 -16.01 -6.63 12.96
C LYS A 477 -16.19 -5.13 12.82
N THR A 478 -17.03 -4.55 13.68
CA THR A 478 -17.13 -3.10 13.79
C THR A 478 -15.92 -2.52 14.51
N LEU A 479 -15.67 -1.22 14.37
CA LEU A 479 -14.57 -0.53 15.02
C LEU A 479 -14.65 -0.67 16.56
N GLU A 480 -15.86 -0.65 17.13
CA GLU A 480 -16.11 -0.79 18.56
C GLU A 480 -15.77 -2.20 19.04
N GLN A 481 -16.14 -3.22 18.28
CA GLN A 481 -15.79 -4.62 18.56
C GLN A 481 -14.27 -4.84 18.50
N ILE A 482 -13.60 -4.23 17.51
CA ILE A 482 -12.14 -4.27 17.40
C ILE A 482 -11.51 -3.59 18.60
N GLN A 483 -11.95 -2.37 18.96
CA GLN A 483 -11.46 -1.64 20.14
C GLN A 483 -11.68 -2.42 21.45
N ALA A 484 -12.83 -3.08 21.60
CA ALA A 484 -13.09 -3.94 22.76
C ALA A 484 -12.13 -5.14 22.80
N SER A 485 -11.93 -5.83 21.67
CA SER A 485 -10.98 -6.97 21.57
C SER A 485 -9.52 -6.56 21.76
N ILE A 486 -9.17 -5.34 21.38
CA ILE A 486 -7.84 -4.79 21.58
C ILE A 486 -7.65 -4.40 23.04
N ASN A 487 -8.68 -3.98 23.77
CA ASN A 487 -8.56 -3.45 25.14
C ASN A 487 -8.89 -4.46 26.26
N SER A 488 -9.49 -5.61 25.95
CA SER A 488 -9.53 -6.80 26.84
C SER A 488 -8.13 -7.37 27.00
#